data_AF-A0A6V7JJJ8-F1
#
_entry.id   AF-A0A6V7JJJ8-F1
#
_cell.length_a   1.000
_cell.length_b   1.000
_cell.length_c   1.000
_cell.angle_alpha   90.00
_cell.angle_beta   90.00
_cell.angle_gamma   90.00
#
_symmetry.space_group_name_H-M   'P 1'
#
loop_
_entity.id
_entity.type
_entity.pdbx_description
1 polymer ?
#
loop_
_entity_poly.entity_id
_entity_poly.type
_entity_poly.pdbx_seq_one_letter_code
_entity_poly.pdbx_strand_id
1 'polypeptide(L)' 'GDSGGPFVIDNKVVGVVSNSQACSGPTPYLYTRVFNFLDWINNILNAESSA' A
#
# COMPACT_ATOMS: atom_id res chain seq x y z
N GLY A 1 -5.25 10.30 10.26
CA GLY A 1 -6.21 9.53 9.46
C GLY A 1 -5.37 8.82 8.44
N ASP A 2 -4.98 7.59 8.76
CA ASP A 2 -3.70 7.05 8.24
C ASP A 2 -3.95 6.03 7.12
N SER A 3 -5.19 5.60 6.94
CA SER A 3 -5.62 4.71 5.87
C SER A 3 -5.28 5.29 4.49
N GLY A 4 -4.71 4.46 3.62
CA GLY A 4 -4.19 4.87 2.32
C GLY A 4 -2.74 5.38 2.34
N GLY A 5 -2.17 5.64 3.51
CA GLY A 5 -0.78 6.06 3.65
C GLY A 5 0.24 4.98 3.23
N PRO A 6 1.45 5.38 2.80
CA PRO A 6 2.48 4.44 2.35
C PRO A 6 3.26 3.83 3.53
N PHE A 7 3.58 2.54 3.44
CA PHE A 7 4.61 1.89 4.23
C PHE A 7 5.85 1.70 3.35
N VAL A 8 6.96 2.34 3.73
CA VAL A 8 8.16 2.46 2.89
C VAL A 8 9.35 1.77 3.55
N ILE A 9 10.06 0.94 2.78
CA ILE A 9 11.34 0.30 3.16
C ILE A 9 12.31 0.51 2.00
N ASP A 10 13.54 0.95 2.26
CA ASP A 10 14.58 1.18 1.26
C ASP A 10 14.08 1.99 0.04
N ASN A 11 13.34 3.06 0.32
CA ASN A 11 12.73 3.95 -0.68
C ASN A 11 11.72 3.26 -1.63
N LYS A 12 11.16 2.12 -1.24
CA LYS A 12 10.12 1.40 -1.96
C LYS A 12 8.84 1.31 -1.14
N VAL A 13 7.70 1.55 -1.77
CA VAL A 13 6.38 1.36 -1.14
C VAL A 13 6.08 -0.14 -1.10
N VAL A 14 6.10 -0.72 0.09
CA VAL A 14 5.86 -2.17 0.30
C VAL A 14 4.46 -2.46 0.81
N GLY A 15 3.78 -1.47 1.37
CA GLY A 15 2.43 -1.60 1.88
C GLY A 15 1.62 -0.31 1.81
N VAL A 16 0.30 -0.44 1.87
CA VAL A 16 -0.66 0.65 2.01
C VAL A 16 -1.46 0.43 3.30
N VAL A 17 -1.58 1.44 4.16
CA VAL A 17 -2.31 1.30 5.43
C VAL A 17 -3.77 0.93 5.14
N SER A 18 -4.20 -0.24 5.62
CA SER A 18 -5.57 -0.72 5.51
C SER A 18 -6.34 -0.51 6.80
N ASN A 19 -5.76 -0.92 7.93
CA ASN A 19 -6.30 -0.67 9.25
C ASN A 19 -5.22 -0.06 10.15
N SER A 20 -5.55 1.07 10.75
CA SER A 20 -4.74 1.81 11.72
C SER A 20 -5.41 1.84 13.10
N GLN A 21 -6.24 0.83 13.43
CA GLN A 21 -6.82 0.61 14.74
C GLN A 21 -5.77 0.22 15.80
N ALA A 22 -4.93 1.18 16.16
CA ALA A 22 -4.48 1.38 17.52
C ALA A 22 -3.67 2.68 17.57
N CYS A 23 -4.23 3.72 18.19
CA CYS A 23 -3.40 4.79 18.76
C CYS A 23 -2.62 4.30 19.99
N SER A 24 -2.95 3.11 20.56
CA SER A 24 -2.27 2.53 21.75
C SER A 24 -2.85 1.16 22.16
N GLY A 25 -2.61 0.08 21.40
CA GLY A 25 -3.13 -1.26 21.72
C GLY A 25 -2.25 -2.37 21.14
N PRO A 26 -2.45 -3.65 21.55
CA PRO A 26 -1.66 -4.78 21.08
C PRO A 26 -1.94 -5.14 19.61
N THR A 27 -2.98 -4.55 19.01
CA THR A 27 -3.36 -4.77 17.63
C THR A 27 -2.31 -4.15 16.70
N PRO A 28 -1.68 -4.93 15.83
CA PRO A 28 -0.71 -4.41 14.88
C PRO A 28 -1.40 -3.58 13.80
N TYR A 29 -0.65 -2.66 13.20
CA TYR A 29 -1.06 -2.02 11.96
C TYR A 29 -1.20 -3.07 10.84
N LEU A 30 -2.29 -2.98 10.09
CA LEU A 30 -2.54 -3.85 8.95
C LEU A 30 -2.30 -3.08 7.66
N TYR A 31 -1.48 -3.66 6.79
CA TYR A 31 -1.12 -3.08 5.50
C TYR A 31 -1.54 -4.03 4.37
N THR A 32 -2.08 -3.47 3.29
CA THR A 32 -2.22 -4.15 2.02
C THR A 32 -0.84 -4.31 1.40
N ARG A 33 -0.40 -5.55 1.13
CA ARG A 33 0.91 -5.85 0.55
C ARG A 33 0.96 -5.46 -0.92
N VAL A 34 1.73 -4.41 -1.26
CA VAL A 34 1.81 -3.85 -2.63
C VAL A 34 2.25 -4.89 -3.64
N PHE A 35 3.18 -5.77 -3.26
CA PHE A 35 3.71 -6.82 -4.14
C PHE A 35 2.61 -7.68 -4.80
N ASN A 36 1.53 -8.00 -4.06
CA ASN A 36 0.45 -8.84 -4.56
C ASN A 36 -0.38 -8.16 -5.68
N PHE A 37 -0.24 -6.85 -5.86
CA PHE A 37 -1.02 -6.04 -6.78
C PHE A 37 -0.16 -5.38 -7.86
N LEU A 38 1.14 -5.68 -7.93
CA LEU A 38 2.05 -5.04 -8.91
C LEU A 38 1.59 -5.27 -10.35
N ASP A 39 1.11 -6.46 -10.69
CA ASP A 39 0.61 -6.75 -12.05
C ASP A 39 -0.58 -5.86 -12.40
N TRP A 40 -1.54 -5.73 -11.48
CA TRP A 40 -2.69 -4.85 -11.66
C TRP A 40 -2.26 -3.38 -11.79
N ILE A 41 -1.38 -2.89 -10.91
CA ILE A 41 -0.87 -1.52 -10.95
C ILE A 41 -0.15 -1.24 -12.27
N ASN A 42 0.76 -2.12 -12.68
CA ASN A 42 1.53 -1.98 -13.91
C ASN A 42 0.62 -2.03 -15.14
N ASN A 43 -0.38 -2.91 -15.16
CA ASN A 43 -1.33 -2.97 -16.27
C ASN A 43 -2.10 -1.65 -16.45
N ILE A 44 -2.53 -1.02 -15.36
CA ILE A 44 -3.21 0.29 -15.41
C ILE A 44 -2.25 1.39 -15.90
N LEU A 45 -1.05 1.49 -15.33
CA LEU A 45 -0.07 2.51 -15.71
C LEU A 45 0.35 2.38 -17.18
N ASN A 46 0.54 1.15 -17.66
CA ASN A 46 0.93 0.88 -19.03
C ASN A 46 -0.23 1.14 -20.02
N ALA A 47 -1.47 0.84 -19.62
CA ALA A 47 -2.64 1.12 -20.43
C ALA A 47 -2.86 2.64 -20.61
N GLU A 48 -2.66 3.44 -19.57
CA GLU A 48 -2.76 4.90 -19.66
C GLU A 48 -1.62 5.51 -20.47
N SER A 49 -0.41 4.93 -20.44
CA SER A 49 0.73 5.43 -21.24
C SER A 49 0.65 5.14 -22.75
N SER A 50 -0.33 4.33 -23.18
CA SER A 50 -0.57 3.99 -24.59
C SER A 50 -1.74 4.79 -25.21
N ALA A 51 -2.36 5.67 -24.42
CA ALA A 51 -3.41 6.60 -24.84
C ALA A 51 -2.83 8.01 -25.04
#